data_AF-A0A7E5WY64-F1
#
_entry.id   AF-A0A7E5WY64-F1
#
_cell.length_a   1.000
_cell.length_b   1.000
_cell.length_c   1.000
_cell.angle_alpha   90.00
_cell.angle_beta   90.00
_cell.angle_gamma   90.00
#
_symmetry.space_group_name_H-M   'P 1'
#
loop_
_entity.id
_entity.type
_entity.pdbx_description
1 polymer ?
#
loop_
_entity_poly.entity_id
_entity_poly.type
_entity_poly.pdbx_seq_one_letter_code
_entity_poly.pdbx_strand_id
1 'polypeptide(L)'
;MWGTSYRDKSTPKMEILVFSGNYQQWVSFKDLFDEAIHNNPCLSKAQKMQFLKSTQETSEILLATALEKVTAADRTQHVMRALIDQGSQVSVISEKAAQQLGLKRKPCKGVIFGVGEHENNCKGKLTIACQSTYTDFKFSTDVVIMNNLIKHLPNETFAKPSWQHIAHLCLADPDYNISRPVDLLLGAEVYANILLEGLIRGQTSSEPLAQQTHLGWLLCGGNISTSFQCNVILHNVEDIQQFWKIEDIQEQNSMSVEDQECLDFYETTMKRLEDGRYVVRLPMKPELEEKLGSSKEIAMAQFKNVERKFSKNEYLTKQYKQFIREYEELQHMKLATSNSKQKAGRECFLPHHAVQRAESSTTKLRVVFNASSETTSGYSLNDLMYRGPNLQLDLLELILCGGNIVSHSQLISKNASV
;
A
#
# COMPACT_ATOMS: atom_id res chain seq x y z
N MET A 1 25.65 -37.23 -48.99
CA MET A 1 26.43 -35.98 -49.14
C MET A 1 25.51 -34.85 -49.57
N TRP A 2 24.86 -34.13 -48.66
CA TRP A 2 24.42 -32.74 -48.85
C TRP A 2 24.27 -32.16 -47.44
N GLY A 3 25.37 -31.71 -46.87
CA GLY A 3 25.38 -30.92 -45.64
C GLY A 3 25.05 -29.49 -46.00
N THR A 4 23.88 -29.01 -45.63
CA THR A 4 23.54 -27.60 -45.67
C THR A 4 24.03 -26.93 -44.40
N SER A 5 25.14 -26.20 -44.57
CA SER A 5 25.69 -25.18 -43.69
C SER A 5 24.67 -24.58 -42.70
N TYR A 6 24.74 -24.98 -41.44
CA TYR A 6 24.31 -24.13 -40.32
C TYR A 6 25.24 -22.92 -40.32
N ARG A 7 24.79 -21.81 -40.91
CA ARG A 7 25.38 -20.50 -40.59
C ARG A 7 24.93 -20.19 -39.18
N ASP A 8 25.81 -20.47 -38.23
CA ASP A 8 25.75 -19.92 -36.88
C ASP A 8 25.82 -18.40 -37.04
N LYS A 9 24.66 -17.75 -37.17
CA LYS A 9 24.55 -16.31 -36.97
C LYS A 9 24.74 -16.13 -35.47
N SER A 10 26.00 -15.98 -35.06
CA SER A 10 26.33 -15.41 -33.75
C SER A 10 25.47 -14.15 -33.63
N THR A 11 24.53 -14.20 -32.69
CA THR A 11 23.84 -13.01 -32.20
C THR A 11 24.93 -12.03 -31.75
N PRO A 12 24.80 -10.72 -32.01
CA PRO A 12 25.68 -9.75 -31.40
C PRO A 12 25.59 -9.96 -29.89
N LYS A 13 26.73 -10.23 -29.24
CA LYS A 13 26.82 -10.23 -27.79
C LYS A 13 26.39 -8.82 -27.36
N MET A 14 25.15 -8.68 -26.92
CA MET A 14 24.65 -7.44 -26.36
C MET A 14 25.58 -7.09 -25.19
N GLU A 15 26.31 -6.00 -25.34
CA GLU A 15 27.12 -5.47 -24.24
C GLU A 15 26.15 -5.13 -23.10
N ILE A 16 26.51 -5.58 -21.90
CA ILE A 16 25.70 -5.38 -20.69
C ILE A 16 25.58 -3.87 -20.50
N LEU A 17 24.36 -3.35 -20.64
CA LEU A 17 24.05 -1.96 -20.35
C LEU A 17 24.31 -1.71 -18.86
N VAL A 18 25.11 -0.71 -18.53
CA VAL A 18 25.38 -0.35 -17.13
C VAL A 18 24.83 1.05 -16.87
N PHE A 19 24.03 1.18 -15.82
CA PHE A 19 23.45 2.41 -15.32
C PHE A 19 24.08 2.77 -13.99
N SER A 20 24.82 3.88 -13.96
CA SER A 20 25.55 4.35 -12.80
C SER A 20 24.69 5.16 -11.80
N GLY A 21 23.37 5.22 -12.01
CA GLY A 21 22.46 6.08 -11.22
C GLY A 21 22.44 7.56 -11.65
N ASN A 22 23.16 7.95 -12.71
CA ASN A 22 23.12 9.32 -13.22
C ASN A 22 21.81 9.59 -13.96
N TYR A 23 20.99 10.51 -13.43
CA TYR A 23 19.70 10.87 -14.02
C TYR A 23 19.79 11.34 -15.48
N GLN A 24 20.88 11.98 -15.90
CA GLN A 24 21.07 12.42 -17.28
C GLN A 24 21.17 11.26 -18.28
N GLN A 25 21.57 10.07 -17.81
CA GLN A 25 21.69 8.85 -18.61
C GLN A 25 20.43 7.98 -18.55
N TRP A 26 19.44 8.34 -17.72
CA TRP A 26 18.26 7.51 -17.48
C TRP A 26 17.45 7.26 -18.74
N VAL A 27 17.20 8.30 -19.55
CA VAL A 27 16.39 8.18 -20.77
C VAL A 27 17.05 7.21 -21.75
N SER A 28 18.34 7.39 -22.03
CA SER A 28 19.09 6.51 -22.92
C SER A 28 19.19 5.07 -22.40
N PHE A 29 19.40 4.89 -21.09
CA PHE A 29 19.41 3.57 -20.48
C PHE A 29 18.05 2.88 -20.57
N LYS A 30 16.98 3.60 -20.22
CA LYS A 30 15.60 3.08 -20.24
C LYS A 30 15.20 2.65 -21.65
N ASP A 31 15.45 3.49 -22.66
CA ASP A 31 15.10 3.18 -24.05
C ASP A 31 15.83 1.91 -24.54
N LEU A 32 17.13 1.81 -24.26
CA LEU A 32 17.93 0.62 -24.60
C LEU A 32 17.48 -0.63 -23.83
N PHE A 33 17.17 -0.50 -22.53
CA PHE A 33 16.68 -1.60 -21.72
C PHE A 33 15.29 -2.07 -22.16
N ASP A 34 14.41 -1.13 -22.53
CA ASP A 34 13.06 -1.44 -22.99
C ASP A 34 13.09 -2.21 -24.31
N GLU A 35 13.92 -1.78 -25.26
CA GLU A 35 14.09 -2.41 -26.57
C GLU A 35 14.79 -3.77 -26.49
N ALA A 36 15.84 -3.88 -25.67
CA ALA A 36 16.65 -5.09 -25.57
C ALA A 36 16.03 -6.18 -24.66
N ILE A 37 15.46 -5.77 -23.52
CA ILE A 37 15.11 -6.67 -22.40
C ILE A 37 13.62 -6.61 -22.06
N HIS A 38 13.04 -5.42 -21.79
CA HIS A 38 11.67 -5.32 -21.27
C HIS A 38 10.63 -5.85 -22.26
N ASN A 39 10.76 -5.48 -23.54
CA ASN A 39 9.83 -5.88 -24.60
C ASN A 39 10.15 -7.25 -25.22
N ASN A 40 11.25 -7.89 -24.80
CA ASN A 40 11.64 -9.19 -25.35
C ASN A 40 10.66 -10.29 -24.90
N PRO A 41 9.92 -10.95 -25.82
CA PRO A 41 8.92 -11.96 -25.48
C PRO A 41 9.54 -13.31 -25.09
N CYS A 42 10.83 -13.53 -25.40
CA CYS A 42 11.54 -14.77 -25.09
C CYS A 42 12.10 -14.79 -23.65
N LEU A 43 12.06 -13.67 -22.93
CA LEU A 43 12.52 -13.55 -21.55
C LEU A 43 11.34 -13.58 -20.58
N SER A 44 11.43 -14.41 -19.55
CA SER A 44 10.48 -14.40 -18.44
C SER A 44 10.62 -13.11 -17.62
N LYS A 45 9.55 -12.74 -16.88
CA LYS A 45 9.59 -11.60 -15.94
C LYS A 45 10.77 -11.68 -14.95
N ALA A 46 11.09 -12.89 -14.47
CA ALA A 46 12.22 -13.14 -13.57
C ALA A 46 13.58 -12.87 -14.24
N GLN A 47 13.77 -13.28 -15.50
CA GLN A 47 14.99 -13.01 -16.25
C GLN A 47 15.15 -11.51 -16.54
N LYS A 48 14.07 -10.81 -16.90
CA LYS A 48 14.08 -9.34 -17.10
C LYS A 48 14.51 -8.61 -15.83
N MET A 49 13.98 -9.03 -14.68
CA MET A 49 14.39 -8.50 -13.37
C MET A 49 15.86 -8.77 -13.05
N GLN A 50 16.36 -9.97 -13.38
CA GLN A 50 17.77 -10.31 -13.17
C GLN A 50 18.70 -9.45 -14.04
N PHE A 51 18.31 -9.15 -15.29
CA PHE A 51 19.03 -8.21 -16.14
C PHE A 51 19.05 -6.81 -15.55
N LEU A 52 17.89 -6.27 -15.12
CA LEU A 52 17.83 -4.94 -14.52
C LEU A 52 18.73 -4.81 -13.28
N LYS A 53 18.72 -5.83 -12.40
CA LYS A 53 19.62 -5.89 -11.25
C LYS A 53 21.10 -5.93 -11.64
N SER A 54 21.44 -6.63 -12.72
CA SER A 54 22.82 -6.70 -13.23
C SER A 54 23.29 -5.41 -13.90
N THR A 55 22.37 -4.55 -14.35
CA THR A 55 22.68 -3.28 -15.01
C THR A 55 22.98 -2.14 -14.04
N GLN A 56 22.74 -2.30 -12.74
CA GLN A 56 22.88 -1.20 -11.79
C GLN A 56 24.27 -1.20 -11.13
N GLU A 57 25.08 -0.19 -11.42
CA GLU A 57 26.34 0.05 -10.70
C GLU A 57 26.02 0.72 -9.36
N THR A 58 25.86 -0.07 -8.31
CA THR A 58 25.85 0.46 -6.94
C THR A 58 26.94 -0.18 -6.13
N SER A 59 27.75 0.64 -5.50
CA SER A 59 28.78 0.20 -4.59
C SER A 59 28.20 -0.08 -3.21
N GLU A 60 28.42 -1.27 -2.67
CA GLU A 60 28.19 -1.52 -1.24
C GLU A 60 29.20 -0.71 -0.42
N ILE A 61 28.69 0.08 0.52
CA ILE A 61 29.47 0.93 1.42
C ILE A 61 29.68 0.20 2.74
N LEU A 62 30.89 0.24 3.30
CA LEU A 62 31.15 -0.34 4.61
C LEU A 62 30.40 0.43 5.70
N LEU A 63 29.65 -0.31 6.52
CA LEU A 63 29.03 0.21 7.72
C LEU A 63 29.90 -0.06 8.95
N ALA A 64 29.89 0.89 9.89
CA ALA A 64 30.67 0.82 11.12
C ALA A 64 30.16 -0.30 12.03
N THR A 65 30.98 -1.35 12.19
CA THR A 65 30.66 -2.50 13.04
C THR A 65 31.71 -2.71 14.12
N ALA A 66 31.29 -3.25 15.27
CA ALA A 66 32.13 -3.53 16.43
C ALA A 66 31.76 -4.85 17.10
N LEU A 67 32.74 -5.50 17.74
CA LEU A 67 32.52 -6.66 18.60
C LEU A 67 32.60 -6.24 20.07
N GLU A 68 31.50 -6.45 20.79
CA GLU A 68 31.34 -6.06 22.19
C GLU A 68 31.00 -7.26 23.06
N LYS A 69 31.57 -7.31 24.27
CA LYS A 69 31.17 -8.31 25.28
C LYS A 69 29.96 -7.80 26.02
N VAL A 70 28.88 -8.57 26.00
CA VAL A 70 27.64 -8.26 26.73
C VAL A 70 27.47 -9.25 27.86
N THR A 71 27.17 -8.74 29.05
CA THR A 71 27.01 -9.58 30.26
C THR A 71 25.58 -10.11 30.36
N ALA A 72 25.43 -11.43 30.42
CA ALA A 72 24.15 -12.12 30.61
C ALA A 72 23.71 -12.15 32.09
N ALA A 73 22.47 -12.58 32.34
CA ALA A 73 21.88 -12.66 33.68
C ALA A 73 22.63 -13.62 34.62
N ASP A 74 23.23 -14.67 34.07
CA ASP A 74 24.07 -15.64 34.79
C ASP A 74 25.52 -15.17 34.99
N ARG A 75 25.82 -13.93 34.60
CA ARG A 75 27.15 -13.27 34.63
C ARG A 75 28.15 -13.81 33.61
N THR A 76 27.75 -14.68 32.70
CA THR A 76 28.59 -15.02 31.55
C THR A 76 28.68 -13.84 30.58
N GLN A 77 29.74 -13.81 29.77
CA GLN A 77 29.95 -12.78 28.76
C GLN A 77 29.79 -13.39 27.36
N HIS A 78 28.96 -12.77 26.54
CA HIS A 78 28.77 -13.13 25.14
C HIS A 78 29.35 -12.05 24.25
N VAL A 79 30.16 -12.43 23.27
CA VAL A 79 30.61 -11.50 22.24
C VAL A 79 29.48 -11.33 21.24
N MET A 80 29.01 -10.10 21.07
CA MET A 80 27.92 -9.72 20.18
C MET A 80 28.43 -8.72 19.17
N ARG A 81 27.91 -8.83 17.94
CA ARG A 81 28.27 -7.90 16.87
C ARG A 81 27.28 -6.74 16.83
N ALA A 82 27.81 -5.53 16.94
CA ALA A 82 27.04 -4.31 16.91
C ALA A 82 27.27 -3.54 15.62
N LEU A 83 26.17 -3.05 15.02
CA LEU A 83 26.20 -1.93 14.09
C LEU A 83 26.18 -0.63 14.89
N ILE A 84 27.08 0.30 14.56
CA ILE A 84 27.13 1.64 15.14
C ILE A 84 26.40 2.59 14.21
N ASP A 85 25.24 3.09 14.64
CA ASP A 85 24.34 3.90 13.82
C ASP A 85 24.01 5.23 14.49
N GLN A 86 24.68 6.29 14.05
CA GLN A 86 24.41 7.66 14.49
C GLN A 86 23.06 8.21 14.00
N GLY A 87 22.41 7.56 13.02
CA GLY A 87 21.08 7.93 12.52
C GLY A 87 19.95 7.44 13.42
N SER A 88 20.24 6.50 14.32
CA SER A 88 19.24 5.90 15.22
C SER A 88 19.17 6.63 16.56
N GLN A 89 17.97 7.06 16.94
CA GLN A 89 17.70 7.68 18.25
C GLN A 89 17.69 6.67 19.42
N VAL A 90 17.51 5.38 19.11
CA VAL A 90 17.41 4.30 20.09
C VAL A 90 18.37 3.19 19.72
N SER A 91 18.90 2.50 20.74
CA SER A 91 19.64 1.26 20.55
C SER A 91 18.68 0.07 20.52
N VAL A 92 19.01 -0.95 19.73
CA VAL A 92 18.15 -2.11 19.48
C VAL A 92 18.95 -3.39 19.70
N ILE A 93 18.28 -4.44 20.18
CA ILE A 93 18.81 -5.81 20.29
C ILE A 93 17.87 -6.80 19.62
N SER A 94 18.43 -7.83 18.99
CA SER A 94 17.62 -8.86 18.34
C SER A 94 16.95 -9.74 19.39
N GLU A 95 15.76 -10.25 19.11
CA GLU A 95 15.04 -11.15 20.01
C GLU A 95 15.88 -12.39 20.34
N LYS A 96 16.64 -12.91 19.37
CA LYS A 96 17.58 -14.01 19.56
C LYS A 96 18.68 -13.67 20.57
N ALA A 97 19.34 -12.53 20.42
CA ALA A 97 20.38 -12.08 21.34
C ALA A 97 19.81 -11.77 22.74
N ALA A 98 18.64 -11.15 22.81
CA ALA A 98 17.94 -10.88 24.06
C ALA A 98 17.59 -12.17 24.83
N GLN A 99 17.16 -13.22 24.13
CA GLN A 99 16.90 -14.54 24.73
C GLN A 99 18.19 -15.18 25.26
N GLN A 100 19.29 -15.09 24.51
CA GLN A 100 20.59 -15.62 24.95
C GLN A 100 21.08 -14.96 26.25
N LEU A 101 20.87 -13.66 26.42
CA LEU A 101 21.29 -12.94 27.63
C LEU A 101 20.45 -13.27 28.86
N GLY A 102 19.22 -13.74 28.69
CA GLY A 102 18.32 -14.08 29.82
C GLY A 102 17.96 -12.91 30.75
N LEU A 103 18.21 -11.66 30.33
CA LEU A 103 18.01 -10.47 31.16
C LEU A 103 16.51 -10.17 31.36
N LYS A 104 16.18 -9.55 32.51
CA LYS A 104 14.80 -9.18 32.84
C LYS A 104 14.27 -8.12 31.86
N ARG A 105 13.21 -8.47 31.14
CA ARG A 105 12.51 -7.57 30.21
C ARG A 105 11.63 -6.57 30.96
N LYS A 106 11.67 -5.31 30.53
CA LYS A 106 10.75 -4.24 30.97
C LYS A 106 9.69 -4.03 29.88
N PRO A 107 8.41 -3.82 30.24
CA PRO A 107 7.38 -3.49 29.27
C PRO A 107 7.70 -2.15 28.60
N CYS A 108 7.49 -2.08 27.29
CA CYS A 108 7.65 -0.86 26.50
C CYS A 108 6.45 -0.73 25.56
N LYS A 109 5.83 0.47 25.50
CA LYS A 109 4.70 0.78 24.61
C LYS A 109 5.13 1.72 23.47
N GLY A 110 6.38 1.63 23.05
CA GLY A 110 6.95 2.47 21.98
C GLY A 110 6.77 1.84 20.60
N VAL A 111 6.54 2.68 19.60
CA VAL A 111 6.61 2.33 18.18
C VAL A 111 7.98 2.76 17.67
N ILE A 112 8.68 1.89 16.95
CA ILE A 112 9.93 2.23 16.29
C ILE A 112 9.60 2.58 14.84
N PHE A 113 10.05 3.76 14.41
CA PHE A 113 9.86 4.24 13.05
C PHE A 113 11.17 4.05 12.27
N GLY A 114 11.08 3.39 11.12
CA GLY A 114 12.17 3.27 10.14
C GLY A 114 11.78 3.92 8.81
N VAL A 115 12.74 4.11 7.91
CA VAL A 115 12.43 4.56 6.54
C VAL A 115 11.70 3.42 5.84
N GLY A 116 10.38 3.56 5.64
CA GLY A 116 9.56 2.61 4.86
C GLY A 116 8.45 1.89 5.63
N GLU A 117 8.49 1.83 6.98
CA GLU A 117 7.47 1.09 7.75
C GLU A 117 7.18 1.65 9.16
N HIS A 118 5.94 1.39 9.61
CA HIS A 118 5.53 1.42 11.01
C HIS A 118 5.72 0.03 11.64
N GLU A 119 6.83 -0.23 12.33
CA GLU A 119 6.96 -1.48 13.08
C GLU A 119 6.39 -1.35 14.50
N ASN A 120 5.21 -1.94 14.71
CA ASN A 120 4.62 -2.21 16.02
C ASN A 120 5.21 -3.46 16.70
N ASN A 121 6.52 -3.72 16.52
CA ASN A 121 7.17 -4.97 16.94
C ASN A 121 8.04 -4.84 18.21
N CYS A 122 7.88 -3.78 19.00
CA CYS A 122 8.60 -3.63 20.27
C CYS A 122 8.16 -4.70 21.28
N LYS A 123 9.02 -5.71 21.53
CA LYS A 123 8.75 -6.82 22.46
C LYS A 123 9.15 -6.51 23.91
N GLY A 124 9.50 -5.26 24.18
CA GLY A 124 9.98 -4.78 25.46
C GLY A 124 11.35 -4.15 25.35
N LYS A 125 11.88 -3.77 26.50
CA LYS A 125 13.14 -3.08 26.65
C LYS A 125 14.00 -3.79 27.68
N LEU A 126 15.32 -3.81 27.49
CA LEU A 126 16.26 -4.35 28.46
C LEU A 126 17.45 -3.40 28.61
N THR A 127 18.12 -3.47 29.76
CA THR A 127 19.34 -2.70 30.01
C THR A 127 20.51 -3.68 29.89
N ILE A 128 21.39 -3.47 28.92
CA ILE A 128 22.61 -4.28 28.74
C ILE A 128 23.82 -3.57 29.35
N ALA A 129 24.75 -4.38 29.87
CA ALA A 129 26.08 -3.95 30.25
C ALA A 129 27.09 -4.48 29.23
N CYS A 130 27.71 -3.56 28.50
CA CYS A 130 28.67 -3.82 27.45
C CYS A 130 30.09 -3.51 27.92
N GLN A 131 31.04 -4.27 27.38
CA GLN A 131 32.46 -4.08 27.59
C GLN A 131 33.18 -4.26 26.26
N SER A 132 34.12 -3.35 25.98
CA SER A 132 34.96 -3.44 24.79
C SER A 132 35.72 -4.77 24.77
N THR A 133 35.88 -5.34 23.57
CA THR A 133 36.81 -6.45 23.35
C THR A 133 38.27 -5.99 23.26
N TYR A 134 38.49 -4.69 23.10
CA TYR A 134 39.78 -4.05 22.87
C TYR A 134 40.35 -3.35 24.10
N THR A 135 39.51 -2.67 24.90
CA THR A 135 39.92 -1.93 26.10
C THR A 135 39.13 -2.36 27.35
N ASP A 136 39.49 -1.82 28.52
CA ASP A 136 38.70 -1.97 29.75
C ASP A 136 37.46 -1.07 29.80
N PHE A 137 37.17 -0.33 28.71
CA PHE A 137 36.00 0.52 28.61
C PHE A 137 34.71 -0.28 28.75
N LYS A 138 33.79 0.26 29.56
CA LYS A 138 32.49 -0.34 29.86
C LYS A 138 31.42 0.73 29.76
N PHE A 139 30.26 0.34 29.28
CA PHE A 139 29.09 1.20 29.24
C PHE A 139 27.83 0.35 29.43
N SER A 140 26.77 0.99 29.91
CA SER A 140 25.44 0.38 29.96
C SER A 140 24.50 1.19 29.10
N THR A 141 23.64 0.52 28.36
CA THR A 141 22.64 1.18 27.53
C THR A 141 21.34 0.41 27.54
N ASP A 142 20.30 1.14 27.24
CA ASP A 142 18.93 0.70 27.24
C ASP A 142 18.56 0.35 25.79
N VAL A 143 18.27 -0.92 25.53
CA VAL A 143 18.00 -1.43 24.17
C VAL A 143 16.56 -1.93 24.05
N VAL A 144 15.96 -1.64 22.90
CA VAL A 144 14.63 -2.14 22.54
C VAL A 144 14.75 -3.47 21.82
N ILE A 145 13.86 -4.41 22.11
CA ILE A 145 13.89 -5.75 21.52
C ILE A 145 13.07 -5.77 20.23
N MET A 146 13.69 -6.21 19.14
CA MET A 146 13.06 -6.39 17.82
C MET A 146 13.35 -7.78 17.24
N ASN A 147 12.47 -8.29 16.38
CA ASN A 147 12.65 -9.62 15.77
C ASN A 147 13.79 -9.63 14.75
N ASN A 148 13.85 -8.60 13.88
CA ASN A 148 14.77 -8.53 12.75
C ASN A 148 15.54 -7.20 12.81
N LEU A 149 16.87 -7.25 12.86
CA LEU A 149 17.72 -6.10 13.21
C LEU A 149 18.70 -5.70 12.10
N ILE A 150 18.32 -5.81 10.82
CA ILE A 150 19.21 -5.89 9.64
C ILE A 150 19.69 -7.33 9.45
N LYS A 151 19.76 -7.77 8.18
CA LYS A 151 20.10 -9.15 7.79
C LYS A 151 21.58 -9.43 8.07
N HIS A 152 22.43 -9.36 7.07
CA HIS A 152 23.86 -9.61 7.18
C HIS A 152 24.62 -8.35 6.79
N LEU A 153 25.72 -8.08 7.48
CA LEU A 153 26.64 -7.00 7.13
C LEU A 153 28.07 -7.57 7.02
N PRO A 154 28.79 -7.33 5.92
CA PRO A 154 28.29 -6.92 4.61
C PRO A 154 27.22 -7.91 4.09
N ASN A 155 26.53 -7.54 3.01
CA ASN A 155 25.57 -8.44 2.36
C ASN A 155 26.26 -9.71 1.86
N GLU A 156 27.45 -9.57 1.28
CA GLU A 156 28.27 -10.67 0.79
C GLU A 156 29.67 -10.65 1.39
N THR A 157 30.23 -11.84 1.67
CA THR A 157 31.60 -11.97 2.14
C THR A 157 32.57 -11.61 1.02
N PHE A 158 33.51 -10.72 1.30
CA PHE A 158 34.52 -10.28 0.33
C PHE A 158 35.95 -10.49 0.85
N ALA A 159 36.92 -10.50 -0.06
CA ALA A 159 38.34 -10.60 0.29
C ALA A 159 38.84 -9.27 0.87
N LYS A 160 39.51 -9.31 2.03
CA LYS A 160 40.04 -8.11 2.69
C LYS A 160 40.97 -7.32 1.74
N PRO A 161 40.65 -6.07 1.41
CA PRO A 161 41.55 -5.22 0.64
C PRO A 161 42.81 -4.88 1.44
N SER A 162 43.92 -4.69 0.75
CA SER A 162 45.17 -4.26 1.40
C SER A 162 45.23 -2.73 1.47
N TRP A 163 44.66 -2.18 2.54
CA TRP A 163 44.66 -0.75 2.81
C TRP A 163 45.81 -0.38 3.76
N GLN A 164 46.85 0.26 3.22
CA GLN A 164 48.09 0.55 3.98
C GLN A 164 47.84 1.48 5.18
N HIS A 165 46.92 2.45 5.05
CA HIS A 165 46.62 3.42 6.10
C HIS A 165 45.96 2.82 7.34
N ILE A 166 45.38 1.62 7.24
CA ILE A 166 44.75 0.95 8.39
C ILE A 166 45.42 -0.37 8.79
N ALA A 167 46.46 -0.81 8.08
CA ALA A 167 47.08 -2.12 8.28
C ALA A 167 47.65 -2.33 9.71
N HIS A 168 47.95 -1.23 10.41
CA HIS A 168 48.51 -1.21 11.76
C HIS A 168 47.46 -0.98 12.86
N LEU A 169 46.17 -0.83 12.50
CA LEU A 169 45.11 -0.49 13.43
C LEU A 169 44.46 -1.74 14.03
N CYS A 170 44.13 -1.66 15.31
CA CYS A 170 43.27 -2.63 15.98
C CYS A 170 41.80 -2.29 15.70
N LEU A 171 41.19 -3.04 14.78
CA LEU A 171 39.81 -2.81 14.36
C LEU A 171 38.81 -3.26 15.43
N ALA A 172 37.71 -2.52 15.57
CA ALA A 172 36.61 -2.88 16.46
C ALA A 172 35.85 -4.12 15.98
N ASP A 173 35.76 -4.34 14.66
CA ASP A 173 35.33 -5.61 14.04
C ASP A 173 36.42 -6.09 13.07
N PRO A 174 37.31 -7.01 13.50
CA PRO A 174 38.33 -7.58 12.62
C PRO A 174 37.76 -8.37 11.44
N ASP A 175 36.52 -8.85 11.52
CA ASP A 175 35.85 -9.65 10.50
C ASP A 175 34.79 -8.83 9.75
N TYR A 176 35.01 -7.52 9.62
CA TYR A 176 34.14 -6.59 8.88
C TYR A 176 33.85 -7.02 7.44
N ASN A 177 34.64 -7.93 6.87
CA ASN A 177 34.50 -8.45 5.51
C ASN A 177 33.66 -9.73 5.41
N ILE A 178 33.26 -10.32 6.53
CA ILE A 178 32.51 -11.58 6.58
C ILE A 178 31.02 -11.25 6.72
N SER A 179 30.20 -11.66 5.74
CA SER A 179 28.75 -11.51 5.77
C SER A 179 28.15 -12.35 6.90
N ARG A 180 27.64 -11.67 7.92
CA ARG A 180 26.99 -12.28 9.09
C ARG A 180 26.02 -11.31 9.75
N PRO A 181 25.04 -11.79 10.52
CA PRO A 181 24.08 -10.93 11.18
C PRO A 181 24.71 -10.06 12.27
N VAL A 182 24.00 -8.99 12.60
CA VAL A 182 24.29 -8.15 13.77
C VAL A 182 23.29 -8.48 14.88
N ASP A 183 23.78 -8.51 16.11
CA ASP A 183 22.98 -8.77 17.30
C ASP A 183 22.41 -7.47 17.89
N LEU A 184 23.14 -6.37 17.67
CA LEU A 184 22.91 -5.06 18.26
C LEU A 184 22.98 -3.95 17.22
N LEU A 185 22.18 -2.90 17.43
CA LEU A 185 22.31 -1.60 16.78
C LEU A 185 22.47 -0.59 17.91
N LEU A 186 23.61 0.11 17.94
CA LEU A 186 23.93 1.11 18.93
C LEU A 186 23.68 2.50 18.35
N GLY A 187 22.72 3.21 18.95
CA GLY A 187 22.27 4.51 18.46
C GLY A 187 23.22 5.66 18.77
N ALA A 188 22.78 6.87 18.41
CA ALA A 188 23.53 8.11 18.54
C ALA A 188 24.05 8.40 19.97
N GLU A 189 23.28 8.03 21.01
CA GLU A 189 23.69 8.21 22.41
C GLU A 189 24.97 7.42 22.72
N VAL A 190 25.02 6.14 22.31
CA VAL A 190 26.18 5.29 22.54
C VAL A 190 27.34 5.76 21.66
N TYR A 191 27.06 6.11 20.39
CA TYR A 191 28.07 6.63 19.48
C TYR A 191 28.81 7.86 20.06
N ALA A 192 28.06 8.82 20.63
CA ALA A 192 28.63 10.01 21.25
C ALA A 192 29.53 9.70 22.45
N ASN A 193 29.26 8.61 23.18
CA ASN A 193 30.04 8.21 24.35
C ASN A 193 31.33 7.45 23.99
N ILE A 194 31.33 6.69 22.89
CA ILE A 194 32.49 5.87 22.50
C ILE A 194 33.50 6.63 21.63
N LEU A 195 33.12 7.76 21.05
CA LEU A 195 33.93 8.49 20.07
C LEU A 195 35.21 9.08 20.67
N LEU A 196 36.33 8.94 19.96
CA LEU A 196 37.62 9.53 20.29
C LEU A 196 38.13 10.46 19.17
N GLU A 197 39.18 11.23 19.43
CA GLU A 197 39.68 12.26 18.50
C GLU A 197 40.36 11.69 17.23
N GLY A 198 40.82 10.44 17.24
CA GLY A 198 41.55 9.85 16.13
C GLY A 198 40.69 9.61 14.89
N LEU A 199 41.13 10.13 13.74
CA LEU A 199 40.47 9.94 12.45
C LEU A 199 41.54 9.76 11.35
N ILE A 200 41.43 8.67 10.59
CA ILE A 200 42.31 8.38 9.46
C ILE A 200 41.43 8.22 8.22
N ARG A 201 41.71 8.99 7.18
CA ARG A 201 40.97 8.93 5.91
C ARG A 201 41.77 8.17 4.87
N GLY A 202 41.08 7.35 4.08
CA GLY A 202 41.66 6.79 2.85
C GLY A 202 41.99 7.88 1.83
N GLN A 203 42.83 7.54 0.86
CA GLN A 203 43.26 8.47 -0.19
C GLN A 203 42.22 8.59 -1.31
N THR A 204 41.41 7.55 -1.50
CA THR A 204 40.41 7.45 -2.57
C THR A 204 39.02 7.17 -1.98
N SER A 205 37.98 7.39 -2.77
CA SER A 205 36.59 7.09 -2.37
C SER A 205 36.32 5.57 -2.20
N SER A 206 37.20 4.70 -2.69
CA SER A 206 37.10 3.25 -2.47
C SER A 206 37.74 2.78 -1.17
N GLU A 207 38.56 3.62 -0.54
CA GLU A 207 39.18 3.34 0.75
C GLU A 207 38.30 3.86 1.90
N PRO A 208 38.09 3.05 2.96
CA PRO A 208 37.29 3.48 4.08
C PRO A 208 38.04 4.49 4.94
N LEU A 209 37.28 5.27 5.69
CA LEU A 209 37.79 5.99 6.85
C LEU A 209 37.85 5.05 8.05
N ALA A 210 38.83 5.28 8.92
CA ALA A 210 38.92 4.66 10.23
C ALA A 210 38.70 5.73 11.31
N GLN A 211 37.69 5.53 12.14
CA GLN A 211 37.35 6.38 13.28
C GLN A 211 37.78 5.69 14.57
N GLN A 212 38.61 6.35 15.37
CA GLN A 212 39.02 5.85 16.67
C GLN A 212 37.86 5.93 17.66
N THR A 213 37.64 4.86 18.40
CA THR A 213 36.68 4.80 19.50
C THR A 213 37.23 4.02 20.67
N HIS A 214 36.56 4.06 21.81
CA HIS A 214 36.85 3.19 22.95
C HIS A 214 36.70 1.69 22.63
N LEU A 215 35.99 1.34 21.55
CA LEU A 215 35.75 -0.02 21.11
C LEU A 215 36.84 -0.56 20.16
N GLY A 216 37.77 0.30 19.74
CA GLY A 216 38.72 0.04 18.65
C GLY A 216 38.50 1.01 17.48
N TRP A 217 39.15 0.74 16.35
CA TRP A 217 38.97 1.53 15.14
C TRP A 217 37.76 1.02 14.33
N LEU A 218 36.74 1.87 14.19
CA LEU A 218 35.57 1.62 13.35
C LEU A 218 35.92 1.94 11.89
N LEU A 219 35.61 1.04 10.96
CA LEU A 219 35.72 1.30 9.53
C LEU A 219 34.37 1.68 8.94
N CYS A 220 34.33 2.75 8.15
CA CYS A 220 33.12 3.26 7.51
C CYS A 220 33.45 3.81 6.12
N GLY A 221 32.50 3.77 5.19
CA GLY A 221 32.73 4.25 3.84
C GLY A 221 33.50 3.25 2.99
N GLY A 222 34.06 3.71 1.87
CA GLY A 222 34.77 2.85 0.92
C GLY A 222 33.82 1.98 0.11
N ASN A 223 34.00 1.99 -1.20
CA ASN A 223 33.27 1.14 -2.15
C ASN A 223 33.91 -0.24 -2.20
N ILE A 224 33.23 -1.27 -1.66
CA ILE A 224 33.82 -2.60 -1.50
C ILE A 224 33.35 -3.63 -2.55
N SER A 225 32.15 -3.47 -3.09
CA SER A 225 31.58 -4.40 -4.08
C SER A 225 30.63 -3.70 -5.03
N THR A 226 30.47 -4.19 -6.25
CA THR A 226 29.53 -3.70 -7.27
C THR A 226 28.15 -4.37 -7.20
N SER A 227 27.80 -5.01 -6.09
CA SER A 227 26.51 -5.69 -5.91
C SER A 227 25.47 -4.78 -5.25
N PHE A 228 24.29 -4.73 -5.87
CA PHE A 228 23.13 -3.95 -5.41
C PHE A 228 22.49 -4.57 -4.18
N GLN A 229 22.73 -3.96 -3.01
CA GLN A 229 21.78 -3.94 -1.91
C GLN A 229 22.05 -2.74 -1.00
N CYS A 230 21.17 -1.73 -1.12
CA CYS A 230 21.20 -0.57 -0.26
C CYS A 230 20.71 -0.98 1.13
N ASN A 231 21.56 -0.89 2.15
CA ASN A 231 21.15 -0.97 3.56
C ASN A 231 20.56 0.38 4.00
N VAL A 232 19.55 0.88 3.29
CA VAL A 232 18.56 1.77 3.89
C VAL A 232 17.53 0.84 4.49
N ILE A 233 17.40 0.92 5.81
CA ILE A 233 16.42 0.28 6.69
C ILE A 233 15.31 -0.50 5.95
N LEU A 234 15.32 -1.83 6.18
CA LEU A 234 14.24 -2.80 5.99
C LEU A 234 13.29 -2.56 4.80
N HIS A 235 13.73 -2.92 3.59
CA HIS A 235 12.80 -3.59 2.68
C HIS A 235 13.06 -5.09 2.70
N ASN A 236 12.11 -5.85 3.24
CA ASN A 236 12.10 -7.27 2.97
C ASN A 236 11.76 -7.44 1.48
N VAL A 237 12.56 -8.20 0.74
CA VAL A 237 12.33 -8.46 -0.69
C VAL A 237 10.98 -9.16 -0.91
N GLU A 238 10.48 -9.82 0.13
CA GLU A 238 9.15 -10.42 0.22
C GLU A 238 8.03 -9.36 0.22
N ASP A 239 8.25 -8.18 0.83
CA ASP A 239 7.27 -7.09 0.85
C ASP A 239 7.18 -6.42 -0.52
N ILE A 240 8.27 -6.40 -1.29
CA ILE A 240 8.21 -6.06 -2.72
C ILE A 240 7.32 -7.11 -3.40
N GLN A 241 7.56 -8.41 -3.25
CA GLN A 241 6.66 -9.40 -3.87
C GLN A 241 5.19 -9.27 -3.43
N GLN A 242 4.90 -8.85 -2.20
CA GLN A 242 3.54 -8.58 -1.73
C GLN A 242 2.96 -7.27 -2.24
N PHE A 243 3.74 -6.19 -2.31
CA PHE A 243 3.36 -4.92 -2.92
C PHE A 243 2.99 -5.12 -4.39
N TRP A 244 3.78 -5.90 -5.13
CA TRP A 244 3.49 -6.25 -6.52
C TRP A 244 2.31 -7.22 -6.64
N LYS A 245 2.01 -8.05 -5.63
CA LYS A 245 0.75 -8.82 -5.58
C LYS A 245 -0.48 -7.96 -5.29
N ILE A 246 -0.30 -6.83 -4.60
CA ILE A 246 -1.36 -5.85 -4.32
C ILE A 246 -1.57 -4.94 -5.54
N GLU A 247 -0.52 -4.59 -6.29
CA GLU A 247 -0.64 -3.89 -7.58
C GLU A 247 -1.06 -4.79 -8.74
N ASP A 248 -0.88 -6.13 -8.63
CA ASP A 248 -1.64 -7.12 -9.38
C ASP A 248 -3.10 -7.16 -8.85
N ILE A 249 -3.80 -6.02 -8.87
CA ILE A 249 -5.26 -6.02 -8.92
C ILE A 249 -5.58 -6.68 -10.25
N GLN A 250 -5.79 -8.00 -10.24
CA GLN A 250 -6.57 -8.59 -11.30
C GLN A 250 -7.90 -7.85 -11.28
N GLU A 251 -8.21 -7.11 -12.35
CA GLU A 251 -9.55 -6.63 -12.65
C GLU A 251 -10.48 -7.87 -12.72
N GLN A 252 -10.89 -8.37 -11.56
CA GLN A 252 -12.02 -9.26 -11.46
C GLN A 252 -13.27 -8.39 -11.47
N ASN A 253 -13.51 -7.72 -12.60
CA ASN A 253 -14.87 -7.42 -12.98
C ASN A 253 -15.52 -8.74 -13.39
N SER A 254 -15.86 -9.58 -12.39
CA SER A 254 -16.77 -10.69 -12.61
C SER A 254 -18.16 -10.09 -12.80
N MET A 255 -18.43 -9.58 -13.99
CA MET A 255 -19.76 -9.15 -14.42
C MET A 255 -20.72 -10.32 -14.19
N SER A 256 -21.70 -10.14 -13.31
CA SER A 256 -22.69 -11.18 -13.07
C SER A 256 -23.65 -11.27 -14.26
N VAL A 257 -24.35 -12.40 -14.37
CA VAL A 257 -25.39 -12.57 -15.40
C VAL A 257 -26.50 -11.52 -15.24
N GLU A 258 -26.87 -11.16 -14.00
CA GLU A 258 -27.85 -10.10 -13.74
C GLU A 258 -27.33 -8.71 -14.17
N ASP A 259 -26.02 -8.45 -14.07
CA ASP A 259 -25.42 -7.19 -14.52
C ASP A 259 -25.45 -7.07 -16.04
N GLN A 260 -25.20 -8.17 -16.74
CA GLN A 260 -25.29 -8.21 -18.20
C GLN A 260 -26.73 -8.00 -18.67
N GLU A 261 -27.71 -8.67 -18.05
CA GLU A 261 -29.13 -8.45 -18.36
C GLU A 261 -29.57 -7.00 -18.14
N CYS A 262 -29.05 -6.34 -17.09
CA CYS A 262 -29.31 -4.94 -16.83
C CYS A 262 -28.71 -4.01 -17.90
N LEU A 263 -27.49 -4.30 -18.37
CA LEU A 263 -26.83 -3.55 -19.44
C LEU A 263 -27.56 -3.70 -20.78
N ASP A 264 -27.89 -4.93 -21.15
CA ASP A 264 -28.64 -5.21 -22.39
C ASP A 264 -30.00 -4.50 -22.39
N PHE A 265 -30.68 -4.50 -21.24
CA PHE A 265 -31.94 -3.77 -21.05
C PHE A 265 -31.75 -2.24 -21.15
N TYR A 266 -30.67 -1.71 -20.58
CA TYR A 266 -30.34 -0.30 -20.67
C TYR A 266 -30.10 0.11 -22.13
N GLU A 267 -29.26 -0.60 -22.86
CA GLU A 267 -28.96 -0.32 -24.27
C GLU A 267 -30.21 -0.39 -25.15
N THR A 268 -31.06 -1.39 -24.94
CA THR A 268 -32.28 -1.58 -25.73
C THR A 268 -33.33 -0.51 -25.46
N THR A 269 -33.42 0.01 -24.23
CA THR A 269 -34.50 0.92 -23.80
C THR A 269 -34.11 2.39 -23.72
N MET A 270 -32.80 2.68 -23.75
CA MET A 270 -32.28 4.04 -23.69
C MET A 270 -32.55 4.79 -25.00
N LYS A 271 -33.13 5.98 -24.88
CA LYS A 271 -33.39 6.87 -26.00
C LYS A 271 -32.94 8.28 -25.65
N ARG A 272 -32.30 8.94 -26.60
CA ARG A 272 -31.96 10.35 -26.48
C ARG A 272 -33.10 11.19 -27.06
N LEU A 273 -33.63 12.10 -26.27
CA LEU A 273 -34.63 13.09 -26.69
C LEU A 273 -33.96 14.22 -27.48
N GLU A 274 -34.76 14.95 -28.25
CA GLU A 274 -34.32 16.09 -29.07
C GLU A 274 -33.69 17.23 -28.23
N ASP A 275 -34.07 17.34 -26.96
CA ASP A 275 -33.50 18.31 -25.99
C ASP A 275 -32.17 17.84 -25.36
N GLY A 276 -31.65 16.69 -25.80
CA GLY A 276 -30.39 16.11 -25.32
C GLY A 276 -30.50 15.26 -24.05
N ARG A 277 -31.68 15.16 -23.42
CA ARG A 277 -31.89 14.29 -22.25
C ARG A 277 -32.00 12.83 -22.65
N TYR A 278 -31.54 11.94 -21.78
CA TYR A 278 -31.72 10.50 -21.92
C TYR A 278 -32.99 10.06 -21.19
N VAL A 279 -33.82 9.28 -21.86
CA VAL A 279 -34.94 8.55 -21.28
C VAL A 279 -34.56 7.09 -21.22
N VAL A 280 -34.62 6.53 -20.02
CA VAL A 280 -34.28 5.14 -19.74
C VAL A 280 -35.50 4.51 -19.08
N ARG A 281 -35.83 3.28 -19.48
CA ARG A 281 -36.88 2.53 -18.81
C ARG A 281 -36.35 1.97 -17.51
N LEU A 282 -37.15 1.96 -16.45
CA LEU A 282 -36.75 1.36 -15.18
C LEU A 282 -36.52 -0.16 -15.38
N PRO A 283 -35.36 -0.71 -14.98
CA PRO A 283 -35.02 -2.11 -15.19
C PRO A 283 -35.68 -2.98 -14.12
N MET A 284 -36.89 -3.45 -14.42
CA MET A 284 -37.68 -4.33 -13.56
C MET A 284 -37.36 -5.80 -13.84
N LYS A 285 -37.22 -6.62 -12.79
CA LYS A 285 -37.03 -8.06 -12.93
C LYS A 285 -38.29 -8.73 -13.51
N PRO A 286 -38.17 -9.82 -14.30
CA PRO A 286 -39.34 -10.50 -14.90
C PRO A 286 -40.36 -11.00 -13.87
N GLU A 287 -39.88 -11.37 -12.69
CA GLU A 287 -40.69 -11.91 -11.59
C GLU A 287 -41.53 -10.85 -10.85
N LEU A 288 -41.44 -9.57 -11.23
CA LEU A 288 -42.14 -8.46 -10.55
C LEU A 288 -43.64 -8.74 -10.41
N GLU A 289 -44.31 -9.18 -11.49
CA GLU A 289 -45.76 -9.38 -11.49
C GLU A 289 -46.20 -10.56 -10.60
N GLU A 290 -45.32 -11.53 -10.38
CA GLU A 290 -45.60 -12.74 -9.60
C GLU A 290 -45.24 -12.57 -8.12
N LYS A 291 -44.15 -11.85 -7.83
CA LYS A 291 -43.59 -11.70 -6.49
C LYS A 291 -44.04 -10.44 -5.76
N LEU A 292 -44.51 -9.40 -6.46
CA LEU A 292 -44.95 -8.17 -5.80
C LEU A 292 -46.31 -8.36 -5.12
N GLY A 293 -46.33 -8.31 -3.79
CA GLY A 293 -47.55 -8.39 -2.98
C GLY A 293 -48.33 -7.06 -2.92
N SER A 294 -49.38 -7.04 -2.10
CA SER A 294 -50.15 -5.83 -1.82
C SER A 294 -49.34 -4.88 -0.92
N SER A 295 -49.28 -3.60 -1.29
CA SER A 295 -48.60 -2.53 -0.54
C SER A 295 -49.55 -1.46 0.01
N LYS A 296 -50.81 -1.48 -0.45
CA LYS A 296 -51.78 -0.41 -0.21
C LYS A 296 -52.11 -0.21 1.27
N GLU A 297 -52.33 -1.31 2.01
CA GLU A 297 -52.69 -1.24 3.43
C GLU A 297 -51.54 -0.69 4.29
N ILE A 298 -50.31 -1.10 3.97
CA ILE A 298 -49.08 -0.65 4.63
C ILE A 298 -48.86 0.85 4.38
N ALA A 299 -48.96 1.28 3.12
CA ALA A 299 -48.84 2.69 2.75
C ALA A 299 -49.94 3.55 3.40
N MET A 300 -51.18 3.05 3.46
CA MET A 300 -52.30 3.73 4.09
C MET A 300 -52.12 3.87 5.61
N ALA A 301 -51.64 2.83 6.28
CA ALA A 301 -51.35 2.88 7.72
C ALA A 301 -50.27 3.92 8.05
N GLN A 302 -49.20 3.99 7.23
CA GLN A 302 -48.16 5.01 7.37
C GLN A 302 -48.68 6.42 7.04
N PHE A 303 -49.54 6.56 6.04
CA PHE A 303 -50.19 7.83 5.72
C PHE A 303 -50.99 8.37 6.93
N LYS A 304 -51.79 7.53 7.59
CA LYS A 304 -52.51 7.90 8.81
C LYS A 304 -51.57 8.30 9.96
N ASN A 305 -50.39 7.68 10.06
CA ASN A 305 -49.37 8.10 11.03
C ASN A 305 -48.82 9.51 10.70
N VAL A 306 -48.60 9.80 9.41
CA VAL A 306 -48.16 11.11 8.93
C VAL A 306 -49.23 12.18 9.21
N GLU A 307 -50.50 11.91 8.95
CA GLU A 307 -51.60 12.81 9.28
C GLU A 307 -51.69 13.11 10.78
N ARG A 308 -51.50 12.09 11.64
CA ARG A 308 -51.42 12.27 13.10
C ARG A 308 -50.22 13.11 13.55
N LYS A 309 -49.14 13.16 12.78
CA LYS A 309 -48.00 14.06 13.04
C LYS A 309 -48.30 15.49 12.59
N PHE A 310 -49.03 15.65 11.49
CA PHE A 310 -49.46 16.95 10.99
C PHE A 310 -50.41 17.67 11.93
N SER A 311 -51.31 16.95 12.61
CA SER A 311 -52.18 17.56 13.62
C SER A 311 -51.44 18.11 14.85
N LYS A 312 -50.19 17.69 15.07
CA LYS A 312 -49.36 18.11 16.21
C LYS A 312 -48.30 19.16 15.82
N ASN A 313 -48.03 19.36 14.53
CA ASN A 313 -46.98 20.26 14.06
C ASN A 313 -47.43 21.01 12.79
N GLU A 314 -47.89 22.24 12.99
CA GLU A 314 -48.43 23.09 11.92
C GLU A 314 -47.35 23.50 10.91
N TYR A 315 -46.14 23.79 11.38
CA TYR A 315 -45.01 24.17 10.53
C TYR A 315 -44.62 23.03 9.57
N LEU A 316 -44.50 21.81 10.07
CA LEU A 316 -44.22 20.60 9.26
C LEU A 316 -45.30 20.39 8.20
N THR A 317 -46.57 20.58 8.57
CA THR A 317 -47.72 20.42 7.68
C THR A 317 -47.67 21.41 6.51
N LYS A 318 -47.38 22.68 6.80
CA LYS A 318 -47.28 23.73 5.78
C LYS A 318 -46.16 23.42 4.78
N GLN A 319 -44.97 23.08 5.29
CA GLN A 319 -43.81 22.76 4.46
C GLN A 319 -44.02 21.48 3.63
N TYR A 320 -44.65 20.45 4.20
CA TYR A 320 -44.97 19.23 3.47
C TYR A 320 -45.96 19.48 2.32
N LYS A 321 -47.06 20.21 2.59
CA LYS A 321 -48.05 20.56 1.55
C LYS A 321 -47.44 21.41 0.43
N GLN A 322 -46.54 22.32 0.78
CA GLN A 322 -45.80 23.13 -0.18
C GLN A 322 -44.91 22.25 -1.08
N PHE A 323 -44.15 21.30 -0.50
CA PHE A 323 -43.35 20.35 -1.28
C PHE A 323 -44.19 19.55 -2.26
N ILE A 324 -45.33 18.98 -1.81
CA ILE A 324 -46.18 18.15 -2.68
C ILE A 324 -46.74 18.99 -3.84
N ARG A 325 -47.16 20.23 -3.60
CA ARG A 325 -47.63 21.13 -4.69
C ARG A 325 -46.51 21.45 -5.69
N GLU A 326 -45.32 21.82 -5.21
CA GLU A 326 -44.14 22.06 -6.07
C GLU A 326 -43.83 20.81 -6.91
N TYR A 327 -43.90 19.61 -6.31
CA TYR A 327 -43.66 18.34 -6.98
C TYR A 327 -44.69 18.04 -8.09
N GLU A 328 -45.95 18.46 -7.91
CA GLU A 328 -47.00 18.40 -8.95
C GLU A 328 -46.79 19.43 -10.06
N GLU A 329 -46.51 20.68 -9.68
CA GLU A 329 -46.30 21.80 -10.61
C GLU A 329 -45.11 21.52 -11.54
N LEU A 330 -44.04 20.93 -11.00
CA LEU A 330 -42.87 20.45 -11.76
C LEU A 330 -43.14 19.19 -12.61
N GLN A 331 -44.37 18.69 -12.63
CA GLN A 331 -44.79 17.48 -13.36
C GLN A 331 -44.01 16.22 -12.94
N HIS A 332 -43.53 16.17 -11.70
CA HIS A 332 -42.89 14.97 -11.14
C HIS A 332 -43.91 13.97 -10.57
N MET A 333 -45.18 14.39 -10.42
CA MET A 333 -46.30 13.50 -10.15
C MET A 333 -47.54 13.91 -10.94
N LYS A 334 -48.46 12.96 -11.10
CA LYS A 334 -49.78 13.18 -11.69
C LYS A 334 -50.82 12.39 -10.90
N LEU A 335 -52.07 12.85 -10.91
CA LEU A 335 -53.16 12.13 -10.26
C LEU A 335 -53.32 10.74 -10.88
N ALA A 336 -53.32 9.70 -10.03
CA ALA A 336 -53.54 8.33 -10.48
C ALA A 336 -55.00 8.14 -10.92
N THR A 337 -55.22 7.81 -12.19
CA THR A 337 -56.55 7.46 -12.72
C THR A 337 -56.89 6.01 -12.35
N SER A 338 -57.67 5.81 -11.30
CA SER A 338 -58.05 4.50 -10.74
C SER A 338 -59.01 3.65 -11.61
N ASN A 339 -58.99 3.78 -12.94
CA ASN A 339 -60.00 3.22 -13.84
C ASN A 339 -59.46 2.28 -14.92
N SER A 340 -58.41 1.51 -14.64
CA SER A 340 -58.09 0.37 -15.50
C SER A 340 -58.26 -0.91 -14.70
N LYS A 341 -59.10 -1.82 -15.20
CA LYS A 341 -59.18 -3.24 -14.81
C LYS A 341 -57.87 -3.96 -15.17
N GLN A 342 -56.73 -3.40 -14.78
CA GLN A 342 -55.43 -4.03 -14.96
C GLN A 342 -55.26 -5.10 -13.88
N LYS A 343 -54.71 -6.24 -14.29
CA LYS A 343 -54.46 -7.41 -13.47
C LYS A 343 -53.83 -7.01 -12.13
N ALA A 344 -54.34 -7.60 -11.04
CA ALA A 344 -53.66 -7.58 -9.74
C ALA A 344 -52.19 -7.98 -9.96
N GLY A 345 -51.24 -7.11 -9.58
CA GLY A 345 -49.80 -7.35 -9.76
C GLY A 345 -48.97 -6.18 -10.30
N ARG A 346 -49.59 -5.10 -10.81
CA ARG A 346 -48.86 -3.91 -11.35
C ARG A 346 -48.95 -2.63 -10.53
N GLU A 347 -49.66 -2.65 -9.40
CA GLU A 347 -49.85 -1.46 -8.56
C GLU A 347 -48.97 -1.55 -7.31
N CYS A 348 -48.08 -0.57 -7.14
CA CYS A 348 -47.24 -0.43 -5.94
C CYS A 348 -47.51 0.94 -5.29
N PHE A 349 -47.89 0.92 -4.01
CA PHE A 349 -48.10 2.12 -3.21
C PHE A 349 -46.88 2.34 -2.33
N LEU A 350 -46.13 3.40 -2.61
CA LEU A 350 -44.94 3.75 -1.84
C LEU A 350 -45.35 4.55 -0.59
N PRO A 351 -45.05 4.07 0.63
CA PRO A 351 -45.19 4.89 1.80
C PRO A 351 -44.24 6.10 1.73
N HIS A 352 -44.64 7.23 2.29
CA HIS A 352 -43.84 8.43 2.24
C HIS A 352 -43.82 9.17 3.59
N HIS A 353 -42.71 9.85 3.88
CA HIS A 353 -42.59 10.65 5.09
C HIS A 353 -41.67 11.86 4.89
N ALA A 354 -41.81 12.86 5.76
CA ALA A 354 -40.98 14.05 5.76
C ALA A 354 -39.71 13.84 6.59
N VAL A 355 -38.56 14.30 6.06
CA VAL A 355 -37.29 14.35 6.77
C VAL A 355 -36.82 15.81 6.84
N GLN A 356 -36.49 16.27 8.05
CA GLN A 356 -35.90 17.59 8.29
C GLN A 356 -34.41 17.43 8.62
N ARG A 357 -33.54 18.18 7.95
CA ARG A 357 -32.12 18.30 8.34
C ARG A 357 -31.96 19.63 9.09
N ALA A 358 -31.68 19.56 10.39
CA ALA A 358 -31.55 20.73 11.25
C ALA A 358 -30.26 21.54 11.01
N GLU A 359 -29.25 20.94 10.37
CA GLU A 359 -27.87 21.46 10.26
C GLU A 359 -27.56 22.12 8.90
N SER A 360 -28.52 22.22 7.99
CA SER A 360 -28.35 22.84 6.67
C SER A 360 -28.77 24.32 6.72
N SER A 361 -27.92 25.23 6.22
CA SER A 361 -28.17 26.69 6.17
C SER A 361 -29.47 27.05 5.45
N THR A 362 -29.98 26.15 4.61
CA THR A 362 -31.38 26.14 4.15
C THR A 362 -32.07 24.88 4.66
N THR A 363 -32.99 25.01 5.62
CA THR A 363 -33.81 23.94 6.21
C THR A 363 -34.88 23.42 5.23
N LYS A 364 -34.52 23.04 3.99
CA LYS A 364 -35.50 22.53 3.01
C LYS A 364 -35.95 21.14 3.43
N LEU A 365 -37.21 21.03 3.86
CA LEU A 365 -37.91 19.76 4.10
C LEU A 365 -37.84 18.90 2.83
N ARG A 366 -37.55 17.61 2.99
CA ARG A 366 -37.56 16.64 1.89
C ARG A 366 -38.60 15.57 2.18
N VAL A 367 -39.36 15.16 1.17
CA VAL A 367 -40.25 14.00 1.26
C VAL A 367 -39.54 12.79 0.66
N VAL A 368 -39.52 11.70 1.42
CA VAL A 368 -38.90 10.43 1.02
C VAL A 368 -40.00 9.44 0.71
N PHE A 369 -39.97 8.87 -0.48
CA PHE A 369 -40.81 7.74 -0.89
C PHE A 369 -40.03 6.45 -0.67
N ASN A 370 -40.56 5.55 0.16
CA ASN A 370 -39.85 4.35 0.58
C ASN A 370 -40.16 3.16 -0.33
N ALA A 371 -39.32 2.95 -1.34
CA ALA A 371 -39.38 1.79 -2.24
C ALA A 371 -38.79 0.50 -1.63
N SER A 372 -38.15 0.58 -0.46
CA SER A 372 -37.66 -0.58 0.31
C SER A 372 -38.69 -1.13 1.31
N SER A 373 -39.91 -0.56 1.36
CA SER A 373 -40.96 -1.13 2.21
C SER A 373 -41.41 -2.47 1.63
N GLU A 374 -41.32 -3.52 2.43
CA GLU A 374 -41.81 -4.85 2.05
C GLU A 374 -43.32 -4.82 1.79
N THR A 375 -43.75 -5.57 0.78
CA THR A 375 -45.16 -5.83 0.50
C THR A 375 -45.66 -7.06 1.28
N THR A 376 -46.94 -7.44 1.15
CA THR A 376 -47.47 -8.66 1.81
C THR A 376 -46.75 -9.96 1.42
N SER A 377 -45.98 -9.97 0.33
CA SER A 377 -45.18 -11.13 -0.10
C SER A 377 -43.78 -11.17 0.52
N GLY A 378 -43.38 -10.14 1.28
CA GLY A 378 -42.03 -10.01 1.86
C GLY A 378 -40.98 -9.41 0.91
N TYR A 379 -41.33 -9.13 -0.35
CA TYR A 379 -40.44 -8.43 -1.30
C TYR A 379 -40.77 -6.93 -1.38
N SER A 380 -39.75 -6.08 -1.50
CA SER A 380 -39.91 -4.66 -1.79
C SER A 380 -39.78 -4.34 -3.29
N LEU A 381 -40.13 -3.12 -3.70
CA LEU A 381 -39.96 -2.69 -5.09
C LEU A 381 -38.46 -2.67 -5.48
N ASN A 382 -37.59 -2.27 -4.56
CA ASN A 382 -36.14 -2.24 -4.78
C ASN A 382 -35.53 -3.63 -4.97
N ASP A 383 -36.08 -4.68 -4.35
CA ASP A 383 -35.58 -6.06 -4.52
C ASP A 383 -35.92 -6.64 -5.89
N LEU A 384 -37.01 -6.14 -6.49
CA LEU A 384 -37.52 -6.57 -7.79
C LEU A 384 -37.05 -5.65 -8.94
N MET A 385 -36.10 -4.74 -8.66
CA MET A 385 -35.39 -3.93 -9.65
C MET A 385 -33.94 -4.43 -9.80
N TYR A 386 -33.41 -4.41 -11.01
CA TYR A 386 -31.99 -4.68 -11.22
C TYR A 386 -31.16 -3.55 -10.59
N ARG A 387 -30.10 -3.92 -9.86
CA ARG A 387 -29.14 -2.97 -9.27
C ARG A 387 -28.14 -2.46 -10.31
N GLY A 388 -27.80 -3.33 -11.26
CA GLY A 388 -26.79 -3.09 -12.28
C GLY A 388 -25.36 -3.12 -11.72
N PRO A 389 -24.36 -3.16 -12.62
CA PRO A 389 -22.96 -3.18 -12.24
C PRO A 389 -22.54 -1.84 -11.61
N ASN A 390 -21.57 -1.88 -10.70
CA ASN A 390 -20.94 -0.66 -10.22
C ASN A 390 -20.00 -0.11 -11.30
N LEU A 391 -20.47 0.90 -12.04
CA LEU A 391 -19.69 1.56 -13.09
C LEU A 391 -18.77 2.68 -12.55
N GLN A 392 -18.78 2.92 -11.23
CA GLN A 392 -17.87 3.89 -10.62
C GLN A 392 -16.54 3.19 -10.28
N LEU A 393 -15.46 3.70 -10.85
CA LEU A 393 -14.09 3.34 -10.44
C LEU A 393 -13.91 3.69 -8.96
N ASP A 394 -13.13 2.88 -8.24
CA ASP A 394 -12.81 3.16 -6.84
C ASP A 394 -12.13 4.54 -6.76
N LEU A 395 -12.58 5.36 -5.82
CA LEU A 395 -12.00 6.68 -5.56
C LEU A 395 -10.50 6.53 -5.23
N LEU A 396 -10.12 5.43 -4.60
CA LEU A 396 -8.73 5.11 -4.28
C LEU A 396 -7.92 4.81 -5.56
N GLU A 397 -8.46 4.01 -6.49
CA GLU A 397 -7.83 3.75 -7.79
C GLU A 397 -7.68 5.03 -8.63
N LEU A 398 -8.70 5.89 -8.65
CA LEU A 398 -8.65 7.17 -9.35
C LEU A 398 -7.57 8.11 -8.81
N ILE A 399 -7.36 8.12 -7.49
CA ILE A 399 -6.34 8.95 -6.85
C ILE A 399 -4.94 8.38 -7.09
N LEU A 400 -4.77 7.05 -7.00
CA LEU A 400 -3.49 6.37 -7.19
C LEU A 400 -3.03 6.41 -8.65
N CYS A 401 -3.95 6.29 -9.61
CA CYS A 401 -3.66 6.41 -11.05
C CYS A 401 -3.56 7.87 -11.53
N GLY A 402 -3.89 8.85 -10.67
CA GLY A 402 -4.01 10.28 -10.99
C GLY A 402 -2.70 11.05 -11.21
N GLY A 403 -1.56 10.37 -11.39
CA GLY A 403 -0.30 11.00 -11.80
C GLY A 403 -0.16 11.24 -13.31
N ASN A 404 -0.98 10.56 -14.13
CA ASN A 404 -1.03 10.76 -15.58
C ASN A 404 -2.41 11.28 -15.96
N ILE A 405 -2.57 12.60 -15.94
CA ILE A 405 -3.70 13.28 -16.58
C ILE A 405 -3.54 13.11 -18.09
N VAL A 406 -3.98 11.97 -18.62
CA VAL A 406 -4.44 11.92 -20.01
C VAL A 406 -5.82 12.56 -20.00
N SER A 407 -5.97 13.61 -20.79
CA SER A 407 -7.16 14.43 -20.90
C SER A 407 -8.44 13.58 -21.01
N HIS A 408 -9.44 13.94 -20.20
CA HIS A 408 -10.81 13.41 -20.18
C HIS A 408 -11.54 13.39 -21.55
N SER A 409 -10.93 13.91 -22.61
CA SER A 409 -11.49 13.91 -23.97
C SER A 409 -11.24 12.62 -24.76
N GLN A 410 -10.32 11.75 -24.36
CA GLN A 410 -10.02 10.54 -25.15
C GLN A 410 -10.79 9.27 -24.73
N LEU A 411 -11.26 9.19 -23.48
CA LEU A 411 -11.97 7.99 -22.97
C LEU A 411 -13.43 7.89 -23.44
N ILE A 412 -14.08 9.00 -23.82
CA ILE A 412 -15.45 8.96 -24.38
C ILE A 412 -15.43 8.41 -25.82
N SER A 413 -14.31 8.50 -26.55
CA SER A 413 -14.25 8.05 -27.95
C SER A 413 -14.10 6.53 -28.14
N LYS A 414 -13.64 5.79 -27.11
CA LYS A 414 -13.41 4.35 -27.22
C LYS A 414 -14.60 3.47 -26.81
N ASN A 415 -15.59 4.01 -26.11
CA ASN A 415 -16.82 3.29 -25.71
C ASN A 415 -18.02 3.59 -26.60
N ALA A 416 -17.82 4.26 -27.75
CA ALA A 416 -18.85 4.49 -28.77
C ALA A 416 -18.65 3.60 -30.01
N SER A 417 -17.94 2.48 -29.87
CA SER A 417 -17.69 1.53 -30.97
C SER A 417 -17.76 0.10 -30.47
N VAL A 418 -18.92 -0.29 -29.95
CA VAL A 418 -19.49 -1.63 -30.11
C VAL A 418 -20.97 -1.45 -30.41
#